data_AF-A0A4U1MIW2-F1
#
_entry.id   AF-A0A4U1MIW2-F1
#
_cell.length_a   1.000
_cell.length_b   1.000
_cell.length_c   1.000
_cell.angle_alpha   90.00
_cell.angle_beta   90.00
_cell.angle_gamma   90.00
#
_symmetry.space_group_name_H-M   'P 1'
#
loop_
_entity.id
_entity.type
_entity.pdbx_description
1 polymer ?
#
loop_
_entity_poly.entity_id
_entity_poly.type
_entity_poly.pdbx_seq_one_letter_code
_entity_poly.pdbx_strand_id
1 'polypeptide(L)'
;MIDFLFVYELKQRELESIVLVGNELKKRGYSVEYCHFPYENLNKLRKKYYGKVRTILTHSMYDEKVLYNLVYRLAGPVKKIVNLQWEQIGTLKTEGDINSYRYPKGIAKKILHICWGEKPKENLIRVGMQEDKIAVTGPLQIDFLLPFFKGYYKDRNDLLTSYDLNPNLKTIFFISSFSYASLSDKEILKLKKKVGEVIVEERYNLSVKSQDDFLRWVNILLEKNSDLNFIYRPHPAEYNSMKLKNLIDKHANFKVIRDFSVKQWIGISDKVYTWKSTSIVESYFAKVPCAIVRPTPILREDDVSIMVDAENLDNYEDFAKSINENFDLPIKGEDIKHYYDVNETRPSYLRLAKLLETVYQTSSYDIEWDPKLIKKFQKKFNKEMWVAYARNIYRGILSILSAINYKTGISFGENINKHIKRYRKIRAQIQLHTLDKEELTEVENEIKKYMI
;
A
#
# COMPACT_ATOMS: atom_id res chain seq x y z
N MET A 1 -28.60 -5.89 3.50
CA MET A 1 -27.44 -6.67 3.99
C MET A 1 -26.28 -6.43 3.03
N ILE A 2 -25.04 -6.57 3.48
CA ILE A 2 -23.83 -6.44 2.66
C ILE A 2 -23.16 -7.82 2.61
N ASP A 3 -22.97 -8.35 1.42
CA ASP A 3 -22.38 -9.68 1.24
C ASP A 3 -20.87 -9.63 1.44
N PHE A 4 -20.20 -8.66 0.81
CA PHE A 4 -18.76 -8.46 0.91
C PHE A 4 -18.41 -7.02 1.27
N LEU A 5 -17.61 -6.85 2.32
CA LEU A 5 -17.00 -5.57 2.69
C LEU A 5 -15.48 -5.65 2.50
N PHE A 6 -14.93 -4.87 1.57
CA PHE A 6 -13.49 -4.72 1.38
C PHE A 6 -12.94 -3.58 2.23
N VAL A 7 -11.98 -3.89 3.11
CA VAL A 7 -11.30 -2.92 3.96
C VAL A 7 -9.87 -2.72 3.45
N TYR A 8 -9.54 -1.48 3.09
CA TYR A 8 -8.25 -1.10 2.52
C TYR A 8 -7.64 0.09 3.27
N GLU A 9 -6.32 0.27 3.16
CA GLU A 9 -5.54 1.31 3.84
C GLU A 9 -4.95 2.34 2.86
N LEU A 10 -4.35 1.87 1.78
CA LEU A 10 -3.65 2.67 0.77
C LEU A 10 -4.37 2.57 -0.57
N LYS A 11 -5.12 3.62 -0.88
CA LYS A 11 -5.89 3.76 -2.12
C LYS A 11 -5.07 3.44 -3.38
N GLN A 12 -3.88 4.03 -3.51
CA GLN A 12 -3.01 3.90 -4.69
C GLN A 12 -2.44 2.49 -4.87
N ARG A 13 -2.51 1.64 -3.83
CA ARG A 13 -2.01 0.27 -3.85
C ARG A 13 -3.12 -0.75 -4.01
N GLU A 14 -4.25 -0.51 -3.36
CA GLU A 14 -5.28 -1.54 -3.15
C GLU A 14 -6.56 -1.30 -3.95
N LEU A 15 -6.94 -0.03 -4.19
CA LEU A 15 -8.28 0.30 -4.68
C LEU A 15 -8.59 -0.37 -6.01
N GLU A 16 -7.71 -0.25 -7.00
CA GLU A 16 -7.92 -0.82 -8.33
C GLU A 16 -8.19 -2.33 -8.24
N SER A 17 -7.38 -3.02 -7.43
CA SER A 17 -7.40 -4.47 -7.29
C SER A 17 -8.62 -4.98 -6.52
N ILE A 18 -9.03 -4.30 -5.43
CA ILE A 18 -10.26 -4.69 -4.72
C ILE A 18 -11.51 -4.35 -5.54
N VAL A 19 -11.50 -3.25 -6.30
CA VAL A 19 -12.62 -2.86 -7.17
C VAL A 19 -12.79 -3.84 -8.32
N LEU A 20 -11.69 -4.34 -8.89
CA LEU A 20 -11.72 -5.38 -9.91
C LEU A 20 -12.46 -6.64 -9.42
N VAL A 21 -12.10 -7.16 -8.24
CA VAL A 21 -12.78 -8.31 -7.63
C VAL A 21 -14.22 -7.97 -7.28
N GLY A 22 -14.46 -6.76 -6.74
CA GLY A 22 -15.78 -6.30 -6.38
C GLY A 22 -16.73 -6.17 -7.56
N ASN A 23 -16.26 -5.72 -8.72
CA ASN A 23 -17.02 -5.69 -9.96
C ASN A 23 -17.41 -7.10 -10.42
N GLU A 24 -16.50 -8.07 -10.32
CA GLU A 24 -16.79 -9.47 -10.64
C GLU A 24 -17.83 -10.07 -9.69
N LEU A 25 -17.73 -9.79 -8.39
CA LEU A 25 -18.73 -10.22 -7.41
C LEU A 25 -20.11 -9.56 -7.67
N LYS A 26 -20.13 -8.28 -8.04
CA LYS A 26 -21.36 -7.58 -8.44
C LYS A 26 -21.98 -8.20 -9.70
N LYS A 27 -21.17 -8.55 -10.70
CA LYS A 27 -21.60 -9.29 -11.92
C LYS A 27 -22.25 -10.63 -11.56
N ARG A 28 -21.78 -11.30 -10.49
CA ARG A 28 -22.35 -12.54 -9.93
C ARG A 28 -23.57 -12.34 -9.03
N GLY A 29 -24.04 -11.10 -8.83
CA GLY A 29 -25.25 -10.80 -8.05
C GLY A 29 -25.03 -10.51 -6.57
N TYR A 30 -23.78 -10.30 -6.13
CA TYR A 30 -23.47 -9.99 -4.74
C TYR A 30 -23.42 -8.49 -4.45
N SER A 31 -23.85 -8.12 -3.24
CA SER A 31 -23.67 -6.74 -2.74
C SER A 31 -22.25 -6.52 -2.20
N VAL A 32 -21.58 -5.49 -2.72
CA VAL A 32 -20.18 -5.17 -2.40
C VAL A 32 -20.04 -3.73 -1.94
N GLU A 33 -19.33 -3.53 -0.83
CA GLU A 33 -18.99 -2.22 -0.27
C GLU A 33 -17.50 -2.12 0.01
N TYR A 34 -16.98 -0.89 0.01
CA TYR A 34 -15.58 -0.59 0.31
C TYR A 34 -15.48 0.35 1.51
N CYS A 35 -14.49 0.12 2.36
CA CYS A 35 -14.25 0.89 3.57
C CYS A 35 -12.79 1.30 3.65
N HIS A 36 -12.53 2.61 3.56
CA HIS A 36 -11.19 3.14 3.76
C HIS A 36 -10.86 3.23 5.25
N PHE A 37 -9.86 2.48 5.69
CA PHE A 37 -9.27 2.59 7.02
C PHE A 37 -8.00 3.46 6.94
N PRO A 38 -7.62 4.31 7.93
CA PRO A 38 -8.23 4.58 9.24
C PRO A 38 -9.15 5.82 9.30
N TYR A 39 -9.48 6.45 8.16
CA TYR A 39 -10.04 7.81 8.12
C TYR A 39 -11.56 7.89 8.36
N GLU A 40 -12.22 6.75 8.48
CA GLU A 40 -13.67 6.68 8.62
C GLU A 40 -14.19 6.96 10.04
N ASN A 41 -15.34 7.63 10.12
CA ASN A 41 -15.96 7.99 11.38
C ASN A 41 -16.62 6.77 12.04
N LEU A 42 -16.17 6.39 13.24
CA LEU A 42 -16.67 5.23 13.98
C LEU A 42 -18.20 5.17 14.13
N ASN A 43 -18.86 6.32 14.33
CA ASN A 43 -20.34 6.36 14.43
C ASN A 43 -21.00 6.04 13.08
N LYS A 44 -20.44 6.55 11.99
CA LYS A 44 -20.93 6.27 10.63
C LYS A 44 -20.70 4.80 10.28
N LEU A 45 -19.49 4.30 10.54
CA LEU A 45 -19.13 2.89 10.34
C LEU A 45 -20.06 1.95 11.10
N ARG A 46 -20.31 2.21 12.39
CA ARG A 46 -21.21 1.41 13.20
C ARG A 46 -22.61 1.37 12.61
N LYS A 47 -23.17 2.53 12.22
CA LYS A 47 -24.50 2.60 11.60
C LYS A 47 -24.54 1.87 10.25
N LYS A 48 -23.46 1.93 9.47
CA LYS A 48 -23.41 1.37 8.11
C LYS A 48 -23.16 -0.14 8.10
N TYR A 49 -22.24 -0.65 8.92
CA TYR A 49 -21.69 -2.00 8.78
C TYR A 49 -21.97 -2.95 9.95
N TYR A 50 -22.19 -2.43 11.17
CA TYR A 50 -22.31 -3.30 12.35
C TYR A 50 -23.52 -4.25 12.24
N GLY A 51 -23.26 -5.57 12.28
CA GLY A 51 -24.29 -6.60 12.15
C GLY A 51 -24.93 -6.71 10.74
N LYS A 52 -24.37 -6.01 9.74
CA LYS A 52 -24.92 -5.94 8.37
C LYS A 52 -24.03 -6.62 7.33
N VAL A 53 -22.82 -7.06 7.71
CA VAL A 53 -21.81 -7.64 6.83
C VAL A 53 -21.77 -9.16 6.99
N ARG A 54 -21.80 -9.91 5.88
CA ARG A 54 -21.69 -11.38 5.89
C ARG A 54 -20.24 -11.85 5.80
N THR A 55 -19.47 -11.27 4.88
CA THR A 55 -18.03 -11.54 4.68
C THR A 55 -17.24 -10.23 4.66
N ILE A 56 -16.12 -10.20 5.37
CA ILE A 56 -15.21 -9.05 5.40
C ILE A 56 -13.82 -9.44 4.89
N LEU A 57 -13.28 -8.61 4.00
CA LEU A 57 -11.93 -8.77 3.46
C LEU A 57 -11.03 -7.68 4.02
N THR A 58 -9.87 -8.04 4.53
CA THR A 58 -8.95 -7.11 5.18
C THR A 58 -7.60 -7.10 4.51
N HIS A 59 -6.96 -5.93 4.50
CA HIS A 59 -5.62 -5.73 3.94
C HIS A 59 -4.48 -6.45 4.68
N SER A 60 -4.69 -6.79 5.95
CA SER A 60 -3.75 -7.51 6.80
C SER A 60 -4.45 -8.24 7.95
N MET A 61 -3.83 -9.30 8.49
CA MET A 61 -4.35 -10.02 9.66
C MET A 61 -3.23 -10.74 10.42
N TYR A 62 -2.73 -10.11 11.49
CA TYR A 62 -1.59 -10.65 12.25
C TYR A 62 -1.96 -11.17 13.64
N ASP A 63 -2.89 -10.50 14.34
CA ASP A 63 -3.21 -10.79 15.74
C ASP A 63 -4.61 -10.27 16.13
N GLU A 64 -4.98 -10.45 17.40
CA GLU A 64 -6.24 -9.94 17.96
C GLU A 64 -6.40 -8.41 17.83
N LYS A 65 -5.30 -7.66 17.84
CA LYS A 65 -5.35 -6.19 17.74
C LYS A 65 -5.72 -5.78 16.33
N VAL A 66 -5.17 -6.44 15.31
CA VAL A 66 -5.55 -6.25 13.91
C VAL A 66 -7.00 -6.69 13.70
N LEU A 67 -7.38 -7.87 14.19
CA LEU A 67 -8.76 -8.37 14.15
C LEU A 67 -9.75 -7.36 14.74
N TYR A 68 -9.43 -6.79 15.90
CA TYR A 68 -10.27 -5.74 16.49
C TYR A 68 -10.40 -4.54 15.56
N ASN A 69 -9.30 -4.01 15.04
CA ASN A 69 -9.29 -2.76 14.29
C ASN A 69 -9.95 -2.86 12.92
N LEU A 70 -9.73 -3.98 12.21
CA LEU A 70 -10.15 -4.16 10.83
C LEU A 70 -11.46 -4.94 10.69
N VAL A 71 -11.92 -5.63 11.75
CA VAL A 71 -13.16 -6.39 11.71
C VAL A 71 -14.14 -5.93 12.79
N TYR A 72 -13.86 -6.23 14.05
CA TYR A 72 -14.83 -6.02 15.13
C TYR A 72 -15.27 -4.56 15.25
N ARG A 73 -14.30 -3.63 15.19
CA ARG A 73 -14.54 -2.19 15.30
C ARG A 73 -15.37 -1.64 14.15
N LEU A 74 -15.34 -2.28 12.98
CA LEU A 74 -16.05 -1.84 11.78
C LEU A 74 -17.44 -2.48 11.68
N ALA A 75 -17.50 -3.80 11.77
CA ALA A 75 -18.68 -4.59 11.43
C ALA A 75 -19.19 -5.50 12.56
N GLY A 76 -18.51 -5.55 13.71
CA GLY A 76 -18.83 -6.45 14.80
C GLY A 76 -18.29 -7.87 14.59
N PRO A 77 -18.86 -8.89 15.25
CA PRO A 77 -18.38 -10.27 15.18
C PRO A 77 -18.80 -10.96 13.87
N VAL A 78 -18.21 -10.53 12.75
CA VAL A 78 -18.42 -11.16 11.43
C VAL A 78 -17.85 -12.58 11.44
N LYS A 79 -18.59 -13.54 10.89
CA LYS A 79 -18.18 -14.96 10.87
C LYS A 79 -17.17 -15.29 9.78
N LYS A 80 -17.26 -14.64 8.62
CA LYS A 80 -16.40 -14.93 7.48
C LYS A 80 -15.40 -13.80 7.29
N ILE A 81 -14.13 -14.10 7.49
CA ILE A 81 -13.03 -13.14 7.42
C ILE A 81 -12.00 -13.68 6.43
N VAL A 82 -11.57 -12.83 5.51
CA VAL A 82 -10.54 -13.17 4.51
C VAL A 82 -9.43 -12.13 4.60
N ASN A 83 -8.19 -12.58 4.80
CA ASN A 83 -7.01 -11.74 4.73
C ASN A 83 -6.44 -11.74 3.31
N LEU A 84 -6.50 -10.61 2.62
CA LEU A 84 -5.87 -10.44 1.31
C LEU A 84 -4.35 -10.37 1.40
N GLN A 85 -3.82 -10.01 2.57
CA GLN A 85 -2.39 -9.88 2.87
C GLN A 85 -1.61 -9.15 1.77
N TRP A 86 -1.73 -7.82 1.70
CA TRP A 86 -1.08 -7.05 0.64
C TRP A 86 0.45 -7.01 0.72
N GLU A 87 1.05 -7.50 1.80
CA GLU A 87 2.50 -7.55 2.02
C GLU A 87 2.96 -8.98 2.30
N GLN A 88 3.31 -9.73 1.25
CA GLN A 88 3.67 -11.15 1.37
C GLN A 88 5.18 -11.41 1.34
N ILE A 89 5.97 -10.47 0.81
CA ILE A 89 7.42 -10.61 0.68
C ILE A 89 8.11 -9.77 1.74
N GLY A 90 9.04 -10.38 2.46
CA GLY A 90 9.86 -9.74 3.48
C GLY A 90 11.33 -9.73 3.15
N THR A 91 12.11 -9.39 4.15
CA THR A 91 13.54 -9.62 4.09
C THR A 91 13.85 -11.07 4.42
N LEU A 92 15.01 -11.56 3.99
CA LEU A 92 15.46 -12.91 4.28
C LEU A 92 15.37 -13.24 5.79
N LYS A 93 15.80 -12.31 6.64
CA LYS A 93 15.68 -12.39 8.11
C LYS A 93 14.23 -12.52 8.58
N THR A 94 13.34 -11.66 8.08
CA THR A 94 11.93 -11.66 8.53
C THR A 94 11.10 -12.82 7.99
N GLU A 95 11.44 -13.35 6.81
CA GLU A 95 10.79 -14.53 6.28
C GLU A 95 11.31 -15.79 6.98
N GLY A 96 12.61 -15.88 7.24
CA GLY A 96 13.23 -17.01 7.94
C GLY A 96 12.86 -17.14 9.42
N ASP A 97 12.45 -16.05 10.08
CA ASP A 97 12.01 -16.07 11.47
C ASP A 97 10.53 -16.51 11.59
N ILE A 98 10.31 -17.74 12.05
CA ILE A 98 8.95 -18.28 12.29
C ILE A 98 8.15 -17.48 13.34
N ASN A 99 8.81 -16.68 14.18
CA ASN A 99 8.18 -15.84 15.20
C ASN A 99 7.96 -14.39 14.73
N SER A 100 8.35 -14.10 13.49
CA SER A 100 8.26 -12.78 12.87
C SER A 100 6.90 -12.13 13.09
N TYR A 101 6.91 -10.81 13.32
CA TYR A 101 5.70 -10.02 13.51
C TYR A 101 4.77 -10.03 12.29
N ARG A 102 5.27 -10.47 11.13
CA ARG A 102 4.52 -10.56 9.87
C ARG A 102 3.61 -11.78 9.80
N TYR A 103 3.86 -12.80 10.62
CA TYR A 103 3.09 -14.04 10.56
C TYR A 103 1.86 -14.00 11.48
N PRO A 104 0.73 -14.63 11.09
CA PRO A 104 -0.47 -14.69 11.92
C PRO A 104 -0.26 -15.41 13.25
N LYS A 105 -0.82 -14.87 14.33
CA LYS A 105 -0.75 -15.39 15.70
C LYS A 105 -2.15 -15.58 16.29
N GLY A 106 -2.30 -16.61 17.12
CA GLY A 106 -3.55 -16.91 17.82
C GLY A 106 -4.74 -17.06 16.86
N ILE A 107 -5.83 -16.34 17.13
CA ILE A 107 -7.06 -16.39 16.32
C ILE A 107 -6.82 -16.05 14.83
N ALA A 108 -5.79 -15.26 14.52
CA ALA A 108 -5.47 -14.89 13.14
C ALA A 108 -5.09 -16.11 12.27
N LYS A 109 -4.57 -17.20 12.86
CA LYS A 109 -4.28 -18.46 12.14
C LYS A 109 -5.54 -19.22 11.71
N LYS A 110 -6.71 -18.91 12.29
CA LYS A 110 -7.99 -19.56 11.97
C LYS A 110 -8.77 -18.86 10.85
N ILE A 111 -8.28 -17.70 10.42
CA ILE A 111 -8.86 -16.89 9.34
C ILE A 111 -8.32 -17.39 8.00
N LEU A 112 -9.07 -17.24 6.90
CA LEU A 112 -8.58 -17.57 5.56
C LEU A 112 -7.55 -16.54 5.09
N HIS A 113 -6.36 -16.97 4.67
CA HIS A 113 -5.31 -16.13 4.10
C HIS A 113 -5.12 -16.41 2.62
N ILE A 114 -5.10 -15.34 1.84
CA ILE A 114 -4.89 -15.38 0.40
C ILE A 114 -3.41 -15.21 0.11
N CYS A 115 -2.86 -16.12 -0.69
CA CYS A 115 -1.46 -16.12 -1.13
C CYS A 115 -1.35 -15.74 -2.60
N TRP A 116 -0.34 -14.93 -2.91
CA TRP A 116 0.02 -14.56 -4.28
C TRP A 116 0.66 -15.71 -5.06
N GLY A 117 1.31 -16.65 -4.39
CA GLY A 117 1.97 -17.81 -4.99
C GLY A 117 2.21 -18.91 -3.96
N GLU A 118 2.92 -19.97 -4.35
CA GLU A 118 3.22 -21.10 -3.47
C GLU A 118 4.19 -20.71 -2.34
N LYS A 119 5.14 -19.80 -2.58
CA LYS A 119 6.10 -19.38 -1.54
C LYS A 119 5.45 -18.77 -0.30
N PRO A 120 4.55 -17.76 -0.40
CA PRO A 120 3.79 -17.30 0.76
C PRO A 120 3.00 -18.41 1.47
N LYS A 121 2.43 -19.38 0.72
CA LYS A 121 1.71 -20.52 1.31
C LYS A 121 2.63 -21.43 2.11
N GLU A 122 3.79 -21.80 1.57
CA GLU A 122 4.84 -22.55 2.27
C GLU A 122 5.26 -21.85 3.58
N ASN A 123 5.46 -20.53 3.51
CA ASN A 123 5.81 -19.72 4.67
C ASN A 123 4.72 -19.76 5.76
N LEU A 124 3.43 -19.73 5.38
CA LEU A 124 2.30 -19.83 6.31
C LEU A 124 2.17 -21.25 6.91
N ILE A 125 2.35 -22.30 6.12
CA ILE A 125 2.37 -23.70 6.59
C ILE A 125 3.50 -23.89 7.60
N ARG A 126 4.71 -23.38 7.31
CA ARG A 126 5.87 -23.48 8.20
C ARG A 126 5.62 -22.88 9.59
N VAL A 127 4.82 -21.82 9.69
CA VAL A 127 4.44 -21.24 10.99
C VAL A 127 3.25 -21.94 11.65
N GLY A 128 2.84 -23.11 11.15
CA GLY A 128 1.81 -23.97 11.73
C GLY A 128 0.38 -23.51 11.45
N MET A 129 0.14 -22.91 10.29
CA MET A 129 -1.23 -22.73 9.80
C MET A 129 -1.76 -23.99 9.12
N GLN A 130 -3.06 -24.23 9.25
CA GLN A 130 -3.73 -25.34 8.56
C GLN A 130 -3.96 -24.97 7.09
N GLU A 131 -3.77 -25.94 6.19
CA GLU A 131 -3.88 -25.72 4.74
C GLU A 131 -5.27 -25.26 4.31
N ASP A 132 -6.33 -25.71 4.98
CA ASP A 132 -7.72 -25.30 4.70
C ASP A 132 -7.98 -23.80 5.02
N LYS A 133 -7.03 -23.14 5.70
CA LYS A 133 -7.04 -21.70 5.99
C LYS A 133 -6.11 -20.91 5.07
N ILE A 134 -5.57 -21.52 4.02
CA ILE A 134 -4.67 -20.87 3.05
C ILE A 134 -5.18 -21.14 1.64
N ALA A 135 -5.20 -20.12 0.78
CA ALA A 135 -5.56 -20.29 -0.62
C ALA A 135 -4.67 -19.47 -1.54
N VAL A 136 -4.11 -20.10 -2.57
CA VAL A 136 -3.36 -19.41 -3.62
C VAL A 136 -4.34 -18.99 -4.71
N THR A 137 -4.58 -17.68 -4.83
CA THR A 137 -5.44 -17.11 -5.88
C THR A 137 -4.68 -16.28 -6.89
N GLY A 138 -3.40 -16.03 -6.65
CA GLY A 138 -2.59 -15.15 -7.49
C GLY A 138 -2.58 -13.69 -7.01
N PRO A 139 -1.69 -12.86 -7.57
CA PRO A 139 -1.48 -11.47 -7.21
C PRO A 139 -2.43 -10.52 -7.97
N LEU A 140 -3.54 -10.10 -7.33
CA LEU A 140 -4.54 -9.20 -7.92
C LEU A 140 -3.96 -7.95 -8.58
N GLN A 141 -2.90 -7.39 -8.01
CA GLN A 141 -2.27 -6.18 -8.50
C GLN A 141 -1.60 -6.35 -9.87
N ILE A 142 -1.24 -7.58 -10.25
CA ILE A 142 -0.58 -7.89 -11.53
C ILE A 142 -1.59 -8.12 -12.65
N ASP A 143 -2.86 -8.41 -12.33
CA ASP A 143 -3.89 -8.61 -13.36
C ASP A 143 -3.97 -7.42 -14.33
N PHE A 144 -3.78 -6.19 -13.84
CA PHE A 144 -3.73 -4.97 -14.65
C PHE A 144 -2.57 -4.86 -15.64
N LEU A 145 -1.58 -5.75 -15.56
CA LEU A 145 -0.46 -5.85 -16.50
C LEU A 145 -0.65 -6.99 -17.51
N LEU A 146 -1.77 -7.72 -17.42
CA LEU A 146 -2.11 -8.77 -18.37
C LEU A 146 -2.58 -8.18 -19.72
N PRO A 147 -2.44 -8.91 -20.84
CA PRO A 147 -2.74 -8.40 -22.18
C PRO A 147 -4.13 -7.79 -22.34
N PHE A 148 -5.15 -8.34 -21.66
CA PHE A 148 -6.53 -7.88 -21.77
C PHE A 148 -6.82 -6.57 -21.01
N PHE A 149 -5.92 -6.12 -20.14
CA PHE A 149 -5.95 -4.78 -19.52
C PHE A 149 -5.17 -3.73 -20.30
N LYS A 150 -4.65 -4.07 -21.48
CA LYS A 150 -3.97 -3.10 -22.34
C LYS A 150 -4.91 -1.92 -22.65
N GLY A 151 -4.43 -0.71 -22.39
CA GLY A 151 -5.18 0.54 -22.58
C GLY A 151 -5.88 1.06 -21.31
N TYR A 152 -5.92 0.28 -20.22
CA TYR A 152 -6.48 0.75 -18.95
C TYR A 152 -5.73 1.95 -18.37
N TYR A 153 -4.40 1.95 -18.47
CA TYR A 153 -3.57 3.04 -18.00
C TYR A 153 -3.57 4.23 -18.98
N LYS A 154 -3.42 5.43 -18.41
CA LYS A 154 -3.35 6.69 -19.15
C LYS A 154 -2.22 6.67 -20.16
N ASP A 155 -2.45 7.37 -21.27
CA ASP A 155 -1.47 7.55 -22.33
C ASP A 155 -0.21 8.28 -21.82
N ARG A 156 0.94 7.91 -22.40
CA ARG A 156 2.25 8.47 -22.06
C ARG A 156 2.30 9.98 -22.30
N ASN A 157 1.81 10.44 -23.45
CA ASN A 157 1.95 11.84 -23.85
C ASN A 157 1.13 12.74 -22.93
N ASP A 158 -0.14 12.40 -22.74
CA ASP A 158 -1.04 13.13 -21.86
C ASP A 158 -0.50 13.19 -20.43
N LEU A 159 -0.01 12.05 -19.92
CA LEU A 159 0.49 11.98 -18.56
C LEU A 159 1.77 12.79 -18.38
N LEU A 160 2.78 12.64 -19.24
CA LEU A 160 4.02 13.41 -19.15
C LEU A 160 3.78 14.91 -19.30
N THR A 161 2.96 15.33 -20.27
CA THR A 161 2.62 16.75 -20.46
C THR A 161 1.91 17.34 -19.24
N SER A 162 1.05 16.58 -18.56
CA SER A 162 0.36 17.05 -17.34
C SER A 162 1.30 17.36 -16.15
N TYR A 163 2.56 16.90 -16.19
CA TYR A 163 3.60 17.19 -15.20
C TYR A 163 4.73 18.09 -15.72
N ASP A 164 4.50 18.76 -16.86
CA ASP A 164 5.52 19.57 -17.57
C ASP A 164 6.77 18.76 -17.92
N LEU A 165 6.61 17.49 -18.30
CA LEU A 165 7.66 16.63 -18.82
C LEU A 165 7.52 16.50 -20.34
N ASN A 166 8.65 16.35 -21.03
CA ASN A 166 8.65 16.28 -22.48
C ASN A 166 8.40 14.83 -22.95
N PRO A 167 7.27 14.52 -23.60
CA PRO A 167 6.92 13.16 -23.96
C PRO A 167 7.87 12.49 -24.96
N ASN A 168 8.62 13.29 -25.72
CA ASN A 168 9.58 12.80 -26.71
C ASN A 168 10.93 12.41 -26.10
N LEU A 169 11.18 12.73 -24.84
CA LEU A 169 12.43 12.39 -24.16
C LEU A 169 12.34 11.02 -23.48
N LYS A 170 13.52 10.42 -23.29
CA LYS A 170 13.67 9.21 -22.49
C LYS A 170 13.20 9.48 -21.06
N THR A 171 12.36 8.61 -20.53
CA THR A 171 11.77 8.72 -19.19
C THR A 171 12.38 7.68 -18.26
N ILE A 172 13.08 8.18 -17.24
CA ILE A 172 13.70 7.41 -16.18
C ILE A 172 12.82 7.48 -14.95
N PHE A 173 12.44 6.33 -14.41
CA PHE A 173 11.55 6.23 -13.27
C PHE A 173 12.21 5.54 -12.08
N PHE A 174 12.39 6.26 -10.99
CA PHE A 174 12.94 5.71 -9.76
C PHE A 174 11.84 5.45 -8.72
N ILE A 175 11.70 4.19 -8.32
CA ILE A 175 10.80 3.74 -7.26
C ILE A 175 11.56 3.73 -5.94
N SER A 176 11.32 4.76 -5.14
CA SER A 176 11.97 4.92 -3.85
C SER A 176 11.41 3.98 -2.78
N SER A 177 12.32 3.51 -1.93
CA SER A 177 12.01 2.79 -0.68
C SER A 177 12.72 3.41 0.53
N PHE A 178 13.06 4.70 0.47
CA PHE A 178 13.78 5.43 1.53
C PHE A 178 12.87 5.95 2.66
N SER A 179 11.85 5.17 3.04
CA SER A 179 10.83 5.63 4.01
C SER A 179 11.42 6.07 5.36
N TYR A 180 12.52 5.43 5.80
CA TYR A 180 13.16 5.76 7.07
C TYR A 180 13.90 7.12 7.03
N ALA A 181 14.42 7.53 5.87
CA ALA A 181 15.18 8.77 5.73
C ALA A 181 14.35 10.05 5.97
N SER A 182 13.02 9.93 5.88
CA SER A 182 12.08 11.05 6.04
C SER A 182 11.37 11.08 7.40
N LEU A 183 11.70 10.16 8.31
CA LEU A 183 11.04 10.07 9.62
C LEU A 183 11.48 11.20 10.55
N SER A 184 10.53 11.76 11.30
CA SER A 184 10.85 12.69 12.39
C SER A 184 11.44 11.97 13.61
N ASP A 185 12.18 12.69 14.45
CA ASP A 185 12.72 12.15 15.72
C ASP A 185 11.65 11.47 16.58
N LYS A 186 10.44 12.03 16.57
CA LYS A 186 9.29 11.48 17.30
C LYS A 186 8.81 10.14 16.72
N GLU A 187 8.87 9.97 15.41
CA GLU A 187 8.52 8.72 14.74
C GLU A 187 9.61 7.67 14.95
N ILE A 188 10.88 8.06 14.84
CA ILE A 188 12.03 7.21 15.16
C ILE A 188 11.92 6.70 16.59
N LEU A 189 11.68 7.57 17.58
CA LEU A 189 11.54 7.18 18.98
C LEU A 189 10.37 6.19 19.21
N LYS A 190 9.26 6.36 18.48
CA LYS A 190 8.13 5.42 18.54
C LYS A 190 8.47 4.06 17.93
N LEU A 191 9.23 4.05 16.84
CA LEU A 191 9.68 2.81 16.21
C LEU A 191 10.70 2.09 17.09
N LYS A 192 11.68 2.81 17.66
CA LYS A 192 12.67 2.27 18.61
C LYS A 192 11.98 1.52 19.74
N LYS A 193 10.89 2.07 20.31
CA LYS A 193 10.07 1.41 21.35
C LYS A 193 9.30 0.16 20.90
N LYS A 194 8.98 0.03 19.61
CA LYS A 194 8.19 -1.08 19.07
C LYS A 194 9.02 -2.21 18.49
N VAL A 195 10.10 -1.86 17.81
CA VAL A 195 10.92 -2.75 16.99
C VAL A 195 12.27 -3.02 17.65
N GLY A 196 12.75 -2.12 18.51
CA GLY A 196 14.08 -2.15 19.10
C GLY A 196 14.93 -0.98 18.59
N GLU A 197 15.79 -0.46 19.45
CA GLU A 197 16.60 0.73 19.17
C GLU A 197 17.63 0.48 18.05
N VAL A 198 18.46 -0.54 18.22
CA VAL A 198 19.54 -0.91 17.28
C VAL A 198 19.00 -1.12 15.87
N ILE A 199 17.95 -1.94 15.72
CA ILE A 199 17.33 -2.26 14.42
C ILE A 199 16.83 -1.00 13.71
N VAL A 200 16.24 -0.06 14.45
CA VAL A 200 15.69 1.17 13.87
C VAL A 200 16.81 2.11 13.47
N GLU A 201 17.89 2.17 14.24
CA GLU A 201 19.05 3.02 13.96
C GLU A 201 19.83 2.53 12.74
N GLU A 202 20.06 1.23 12.61
CA GLU A 202 20.67 0.61 11.42
C GLU A 202 19.84 0.89 10.16
N ARG A 203 18.52 0.64 10.21
CA ARG A 203 17.62 0.91 9.08
C ARG A 203 17.54 2.38 8.72
N TYR A 204 17.56 3.25 9.72
CA TYR A 204 17.56 4.70 9.53
C TYR A 204 18.84 5.17 8.85
N ASN A 205 20.01 4.82 9.40
CA ASN A 205 21.31 5.22 8.88
C ASN A 205 21.52 4.71 7.45
N LEU A 206 21.20 3.44 7.19
CA LEU A 206 21.27 2.86 5.86
C LEU A 206 20.37 3.61 4.87
N SER A 207 19.12 3.93 5.27
CA SER A 207 18.18 4.64 4.40
C SER A 207 18.61 6.08 4.12
N VAL A 208 19.11 6.81 5.13
CA VAL A 208 19.58 8.19 4.97
C VAL A 208 20.80 8.23 4.06
N LYS A 209 21.81 7.41 4.35
CA LYS A 209 23.05 7.36 3.55
C LYS A 209 22.77 6.97 2.10
N SER A 210 22.00 5.90 1.89
CA SER A 210 21.64 5.45 0.53
C SER A 210 20.87 6.51 -0.25
N GLN A 211 19.94 7.21 0.39
CA GLN A 211 19.19 8.29 -0.25
C GLN A 211 20.12 9.45 -0.64
N ASP A 212 21.03 9.84 0.26
CA ASP A 212 21.93 10.97 0.02
C ASP A 212 22.89 10.70 -1.13
N ASP A 213 23.50 9.52 -1.14
CA ASP A 213 24.37 9.11 -2.24
C ASP A 213 23.60 9.00 -3.55
N PHE A 214 22.39 8.42 -3.54
CA PHE A 214 21.55 8.32 -4.73
C PHE A 214 21.14 9.70 -5.27
N LEU A 215 20.65 10.60 -4.42
CA LEU A 215 20.25 11.95 -4.85
C LEU A 215 21.44 12.77 -5.35
N ARG A 216 22.64 12.55 -4.81
CA ARG A 216 23.88 13.11 -5.36
C ARG A 216 24.16 12.57 -6.75
N TRP A 217 24.03 11.27 -6.99
CA TRP A 217 24.19 10.67 -8.32
C TRP A 217 23.18 11.23 -9.32
N VAL A 218 21.91 11.37 -8.92
CA VAL A 218 20.86 11.98 -9.73
C VAL A 218 21.20 13.43 -10.08
N ASN A 219 21.69 14.24 -9.13
CA ASN A 219 22.12 15.60 -9.43
C ASN A 219 23.22 15.65 -10.50
N ILE A 220 24.27 14.82 -10.36
CA ILE A 220 25.39 14.78 -11.32
C ILE A 220 24.91 14.29 -12.69
N LEU A 221 24.00 13.31 -12.72
CA LEU A 221 23.40 12.81 -13.95
C LEU A 221 22.63 13.93 -14.68
N LEU A 222 21.77 14.66 -13.97
CA LEU A 222 20.92 15.71 -14.56
C LEU A 222 21.71 16.94 -14.99
N GLU A 223 22.81 17.28 -14.31
CA GLU A 223 23.74 18.32 -14.77
C GLU A 223 24.35 18.03 -16.14
N LYS A 224 24.47 16.74 -16.51
CA LYS A 224 25.05 16.29 -17.78
C LYS A 224 24.00 15.90 -18.84
N ASN A 225 22.74 15.72 -18.43
CA ASN A 225 21.68 15.17 -19.27
C ASN A 225 20.36 15.93 -19.00
N SER A 226 20.19 17.07 -19.68
CA SER A 226 18.93 17.82 -19.68
C SER A 226 17.89 17.26 -20.66
N ASP A 227 18.29 16.27 -21.47
CA ASP A 227 17.54 15.61 -22.55
C ASP A 227 16.84 14.31 -22.12
N LEU A 228 16.59 14.15 -20.82
CA LEU A 228 15.77 13.05 -20.27
C LEU A 228 14.75 13.59 -19.27
N ASN A 229 13.65 12.88 -19.07
CA ASN A 229 12.75 13.07 -17.93
C ASN A 229 13.21 12.16 -16.78
N PHE A 230 13.29 12.69 -15.57
CA PHE A 230 13.58 11.89 -14.38
C PHE A 230 12.46 12.01 -13.35
N ILE A 231 11.80 10.90 -13.08
CA ILE A 231 10.67 10.84 -12.15
C ILE A 231 11.11 10.07 -10.91
N TYR A 232 11.15 10.76 -9.77
CA TYR A 232 11.33 10.14 -8.47
C TYR A 232 9.97 9.89 -7.83
N ARG A 233 9.64 8.64 -7.55
CA ARG A 233 8.40 8.27 -6.83
C ARG A 233 8.72 7.89 -5.39
N PRO A 234 8.36 8.74 -4.40
CA PRO A 234 8.54 8.41 -3.00
C PRO A 234 7.67 7.21 -2.59
N HIS A 235 8.14 6.45 -1.61
CA HIS A 235 7.29 5.48 -0.93
C HIS A 235 6.08 6.21 -0.27
N PRO A 236 4.89 5.59 -0.12
CA PRO A 236 3.76 6.24 0.56
C PRO A 236 4.07 6.75 1.97
N ALA A 237 4.97 6.05 2.67
CA ALA A 237 5.48 6.43 4.01
C ALA A 237 6.73 7.32 3.99
N GLU A 238 7.24 7.68 2.81
CA GLU A 238 8.32 8.66 2.67
C GLU A 238 7.71 10.06 2.54
N TYR A 239 8.23 11.04 3.27
CA TYR A 239 7.78 12.43 3.22
C TYR A 239 8.75 13.31 2.44
N ASN A 240 8.26 14.44 1.92
CA ASN A 240 9.09 15.38 1.15
C ASN A 240 10.22 15.95 2.03
N SER A 241 11.43 15.99 1.46
CA SER A 241 12.63 16.50 2.12
C SER A 241 13.17 17.74 1.40
N MET A 242 13.99 18.53 2.10
CA MET A 242 14.67 19.68 1.49
C MET A 242 15.59 19.26 0.33
N LYS A 243 16.18 18.06 0.42
CA LYS A 243 17.05 17.49 -0.63
C LYS A 243 16.28 17.30 -1.95
N LEU A 244 15.08 16.74 -1.87
CA LEU A 244 14.20 16.58 -3.04
C LEU A 244 13.72 17.94 -3.57
N LYS A 245 13.39 18.89 -2.67
CA LYS A 245 13.00 20.25 -3.09
C LYS A 245 14.13 20.93 -3.88
N ASN A 246 15.36 20.86 -3.38
CA ASN A 246 16.51 21.46 -4.06
C ASN A 246 16.74 20.89 -5.46
N LEU A 247 16.50 19.59 -5.66
CA LEU A 247 16.57 18.98 -7.00
C LEU A 247 15.47 19.48 -7.93
N ILE A 248 14.23 19.60 -7.44
CA ILE A 248 13.11 20.15 -8.22
C ILE A 248 13.41 21.60 -8.63
N ASP A 249 13.90 22.42 -7.70
CA ASP A 249 14.20 23.83 -7.95
C ASP A 249 15.37 24.01 -8.94
N LYS A 250 16.28 23.03 -9.02
CA LYS A 250 17.47 23.08 -9.88
C LYS A 250 17.27 22.48 -11.26
N HIS A 251 16.45 21.44 -11.38
CA HIS A 251 16.32 20.63 -12.59
C HIS A 251 14.87 20.55 -13.04
N ALA A 252 14.51 21.29 -14.11
CA ALA A 252 13.14 21.33 -14.63
C ALA A 252 12.64 19.96 -15.13
N ASN A 253 13.56 19.10 -15.57
CA ASN A 253 13.30 17.74 -16.02
C ASN A 253 13.26 16.69 -14.90
N PHE A 254 13.35 17.11 -13.63
CA PHE A 254 13.18 16.25 -12.46
C PHE A 254 11.83 16.51 -11.78
N LYS A 255 11.05 15.44 -11.55
CA LYS A 255 9.76 15.53 -10.86
C LYS A 255 9.66 14.52 -9.74
N VAL A 256 9.07 14.95 -8.63
CA VAL A 256 8.69 14.06 -7.51
C VAL A 256 7.19 13.80 -7.60
N ILE A 257 6.78 12.58 -7.97
CA ILE A 257 5.37 12.28 -8.28
C ILE A 257 4.85 11.14 -7.39
N ARG A 258 3.67 11.37 -6.78
CA ARG A 258 2.97 10.39 -5.92
C ARG A 258 1.67 9.87 -6.51
N ASP A 259 1.09 10.61 -7.44
CA ASP A 259 -0.21 10.32 -8.02
C ASP A 259 -0.18 9.05 -8.88
N PHE A 260 -1.35 8.49 -9.14
CA PHE A 260 -1.54 7.23 -9.86
C PHE A 260 -0.84 6.01 -9.23
N SER A 261 -1.11 4.81 -9.74
CA SER A 261 -0.46 3.59 -9.26
C SER A 261 0.99 3.51 -9.77
N VAL A 262 1.83 2.69 -9.12
CA VAL A 262 3.21 2.47 -9.59
C VAL A 262 3.24 1.87 -11.00
N LYS A 263 2.26 1.01 -11.33
CA LYS A 263 2.09 0.36 -12.63
C LYS A 263 1.88 1.35 -13.77
N GLN A 264 1.06 2.39 -13.54
CA GLN A 264 0.87 3.48 -14.50
C GLN A 264 2.22 4.10 -14.91
N TRP A 265 3.07 4.39 -13.94
CA TRP A 265 4.36 5.03 -14.19
C TRP A 265 5.37 4.07 -14.81
N ILE A 266 5.40 2.81 -14.35
CA ILE A 266 6.22 1.77 -14.97
C ILE A 266 5.88 1.65 -16.47
N GLY A 267 4.60 1.50 -16.81
CA GLY A 267 4.15 1.23 -18.18
C GLY A 267 4.44 2.35 -19.20
N ILE A 268 4.70 3.58 -18.74
CA ILE A 268 5.08 4.70 -19.63
C ILE A 268 6.57 5.03 -19.58
N SER A 269 7.36 4.34 -18.76
CA SER A 269 8.79 4.63 -18.58
C SER A 269 9.65 3.79 -19.50
N ASP A 270 10.79 4.33 -19.91
CA ASP A 270 11.76 3.60 -20.73
C ASP A 270 12.67 2.73 -19.85
N LYS A 271 12.98 3.20 -18.64
CA LYS A 271 13.77 2.47 -17.65
C LYS A 271 13.28 2.71 -16.24
N VAL A 272 13.29 1.66 -15.44
CA VAL A 272 12.92 1.71 -14.02
C VAL A 272 14.12 1.40 -13.15
N TYR A 273 14.23 2.10 -12.04
CA TYR A 273 15.26 1.86 -11.03
C TYR A 273 14.59 1.74 -9.67
N THR A 274 15.11 0.87 -8.82
CA THR A 274 14.65 0.79 -7.43
C THR A 274 15.80 0.50 -6.48
N TRP A 275 15.66 0.92 -5.22
CA TRP A 275 16.60 0.56 -4.18
C TRP A 275 16.32 -0.85 -3.62
N LYS A 276 15.08 -1.07 -3.17
CA LYS A 276 14.63 -2.33 -2.56
C LYS A 276 13.11 -2.52 -2.63
N SER A 277 12.45 -2.05 -3.68
CA SER A 277 10.99 -2.17 -3.84
C SER A 277 10.60 -3.44 -4.57
N THR A 278 9.66 -4.22 -4.03
CA THR A 278 9.08 -5.38 -4.73
C THR A 278 8.37 -5.01 -6.04
N SER A 279 8.18 -3.71 -6.31
CA SER A 279 7.70 -3.18 -7.58
C SER A 279 8.54 -3.54 -8.81
N ILE A 280 9.74 -4.12 -8.60
CA ILE A 280 10.51 -4.78 -9.66
C ILE A 280 9.71 -5.88 -10.38
N VAL A 281 8.76 -6.52 -9.68
CA VAL A 281 7.90 -7.56 -10.25
C VAL A 281 6.87 -6.95 -11.20
N GLU A 282 6.28 -5.81 -10.85
CA GLU A 282 5.45 -5.04 -11.77
C GLU A 282 6.22 -4.66 -13.03
N SER A 283 7.50 -4.29 -12.94
CA SER A 283 8.34 -4.04 -14.12
C SER A 283 8.54 -5.29 -14.98
N TYR A 284 8.75 -6.46 -14.34
CA TYR A 284 8.83 -7.75 -15.04
C TYR A 284 7.57 -8.03 -15.88
N PHE A 285 6.38 -7.90 -15.28
CA PHE A 285 5.13 -8.15 -16.00
C PHE A 285 4.79 -7.07 -17.02
N ALA A 286 5.18 -5.81 -16.77
CA ALA A 286 5.04 -4.72 -17.73
C ALA A 286 6.03 -4.81 -18.90
N LYS A 287 7.02 -5.72 -18.83
CA LYS A 287 8.12 -5.86 -19.80
C LYS A 287 8.95 -4.57 -19.95
N VAL A 288 9.15 -3.87 -18.84
CA VAL A 288 9.98 -2.66 -18.77
C VAL A 288 11.27 -2.98 -18.02
N PRO A 289 12.46 -2.66 -18.58
CA PRO A 289 13.73 -2.91 -17.92
C PRO A 289 13.77 -2.27 -16.53
N CYS A 290 14.18 -3.05 -15.52
CA CYS A 290 14.35 -2.55 -14.16
C CYS A 290 15.66 -3.00 -13.53
N ALA A 291 16.45 -2.05 -13.01
CA ALA A 291 17.70 -2.33 -12.31
C ALA A 291 17.61 -1.95 -10.82
N ILE A 292 18.39 -2.64 -10.00
CA ILE A 292 18.52 -2.35 -8.58
C ILE A 292 19.70 -1.38 -8.39
N VAL A 293 19.51 -0.28 -7.68
CA VAL A 293 20.55 0.74 -7.41
C VAL A 293 20.84 0.76 -5.91
N ARG A 294 22.08 0.44 -5.51
CA ARG A 294 22.50 0.35 -4.10
C ARG A 294 23.79 1.14 -3.86
N PRO A 295 23.69 2.48 -3.72
CA PRO A 295 24.87 3.31 -3.42
C PRO A 295 25.51 2.97 -2.07
N THR A 296 24.73 2.37 -1.16
CA THR A 296 25.23 1.77 0.08
C THR A 296 24.82 0.30 0.11
N PRO A 297 25.76 -0.62 0.40
CA PRO A 297 25.47 -2.05 0.52
C PRO A 297 24.40 -2.35 1.57
N ILE A 298 23.57 -3.36 1.29
CA ILE A 298 22.58 -3.89 2.21
C ILE A 298 23.09 -5.27 2.67
N LEU A 299 23.00 -5.53 3.98
CA LEU A 299 23.30 -6.86 4.50
C LEU A 299 22.35 -7.90 3.92
N ARG A 300 22.88 -9.07 3.56
CA ARG A 300 22.12 -10.12 2.86
C ARG A 300 20.83 -10.51 3.60
N GLU A 301 20.89 -10.61 4.92
CA GLU A 301 19.75 -10.94 5.77
C GLU A 301 18.67 -9.84 5.83
N ASP A 302 19.05 -8.58 5.61
CA ASP A 302 18.15 -7.43 5.61
C ASP A 302 17.63 -7.07 4.21
N ASP A 303 18.09 -7.77 3.19
CA ASP A 303 17.63 -7.63 1.82
C ASP A 303 16.29 -8.35 1.59
N VAL A 304 15.50 -7.84 0.65
CA VAL A 304 14.20 -8.40 0.25
C VAL A 304 14.43 -9.78 -0.34
N SER A 305 13.69 -10.80 0.11
CA SER A 305 13.97 -12.21 -0.20
C SER A 305 14.09 -12.51 -1.69
N ILE A 306 13.30 -11.84 -2.54
CA ILE A 306 13.34 -12.02 -4.00
C ILE A 306 14.50 -11.28 -4.69
N MET A 307 15.20 -10.39 -3.98
CA MET A 307 16.33 -9.59 -4.48
C MET A 307 17.67 -10.00 -3.86
N VAL A 308 17.65 -10.99 -2.96
CA VAL A 308 18.87 -11.52 -2.36
C VAL A 308 19.78 -12.02 -3.48
N ASP A 309 21.05 -11.62 -3.42
CA ASP A 309 22.09 -11.99 -4.38
C ASP A 309 21.82 -11.48 -5.82
N ALA A 310 20.88 -10.55 -6.01
CA ALA A 310 20.60 -9.91 -7.29
C ALA A 310 21.70 -8.91 -7.69
N GLU A 311 21.98 -8.84 -8.99
CA GLU A 311 22.89 -7.83 -9.55
C GLU A 311 22.37 -6.43 -9.26
N ASN A 312 23.28 -5.52 -8.89
CA ASN A 312 22.93 -4.15 -8.53
C ASN A 312 24.01 -3.16 -8.94
N LEU A 313 23.58 -1.93 -9.20
CA LEU A 313 24.40 -0.80 -9.54
C LEU A 313 24.82 -0.12 -8.23
N ASP A 314 26.08 -0.30 -7.84
CA ASP A 314 26.63 0.13 -6.55
C ASP A 314 27.60 1.32 -6.64
N ASN A 315 27.85 1.81 -7.85
CA ASN A 315 28.63 3.01 -8.13
C ASN A 315 27.95 3.93 -9.17
N TYR A 316 28.40 5.18 -9.23
CA TYR A 316 27.80 6.21 -10.08
C TYR A 316 28.04 5.92 -11.56
N GLU A 317 29.22 5.45 -11.92
CA GLU A 317 29.64 5.22 -13.30
C GLU A 317 28.74 4.18 -13.97
N ASP A 318 28.50 3.05 -13.31
CA ASP A 318 27.61 2.00 -13.80
C ASP A 318 26.15 2.46 -13.81
N PHE A 319 25.71 3.21 -12.78
CA PHE A 319 24.38 3.81 -12.79
C PHE A 319 24.17 4.76 -13.98
N ALA A 320 25.10 5.68 -14.21
CA ALA A 320 25.03 6.65 -15.31
C ALA A 320 25.10 5.96 -16.67
N LYS A 321 25.97 4.96 -16.84
CA LYS A 321 26.10 4.16 -18.06
C LYS A 321 24.81 3.38 -18.35
N SER A 322 24.20 2.80 -17.32
CA SER A 322 22.94 2.05 -17.44
C SER A 322 21.78 2.87 -18.01
N ILE A 323 21.80 4.21 -17.93
CA ILE A 323 20.76 5.08 -18.51
C ILE A 323 20.65 4.89 -20.03
N ASN A 324 21.76 4.54 -20.69
CA ASN A 324 21.80 4.37 -22.15
C ASN A 324 21.89 2.90 -22.58
N GLU A 325 22.37 2.00 -21.73
CA GLU A 325 22.54 0.59 -22.08
C GLU A 325 21.33 -0.28 -21.77
N ASN A 326 21.13 -1.33 -22.56
CA ASN A 326 20.11 -2.33 -22.25
C ASN A 326 20.60 -3.21 -21.10
N PHE A 327 19.69 -3.56 -20.20
CA PHE A 327 19.93 -4.50 -19.12
C PHE A 327 18.69 -5.37 -18.91
N ASP A 328 18.94 -6.60 -18.51
CA ASP A 328 17.88 -7.52 -18.12
C ASP A 328 17.46 -7.28 -16.67
N LEU A 329 16.35 -7.91 -16.27
CA LEU A 329 15.92 -7.89 -14.88
C LEU A 329 16.92 -8.64 -14.00
N PRO A 330 17.36 -8.06 -12.87
CA PRO A 330 18.38 -8.65 -12.00
C PRO A 330 17.86 -9.78 -11.12
N ILE A 331 16.58 -10.18 -11.29
CA ILE A 331 15.93 -11.25 -10.53
C ILE A 331 15.46 -12.35 -11.48
N LYS A 332 15.56 -13.60 -11.04
CA LYS A 332 15.21 -14.76 -11.88
C LYS A 332 13.69 -14.86 -12.01
N GLY A 333 13.22 -15.17 -13.22
CA GLY A 333 11.79 -15.39 -13.47
C GLY A 333 11.19 -16.55 -12.66
N GLU A 334 11.99 -17.54 -12.28
CA GLU A 334 11.57 -18.64 -11.41
C GLU A 334 11.23 -18.15 -9.99
N ASP A 335 12.07 -17.28 -9.42
CA ASP A 335 11.83 -16.69 -8.09
C ASP A 335 10.55 -15.84 -8.11
N ILE A 336 10.33 -15.07 -9.19
CA ILE A 336 9.07 -14.35 -9.39
C ILE A 336 7.88 -15.31 -9.41
N LYS A 337 7.91 -16.35 -10.24
CA LYS A 337 6.80 -17.30 -10.38
C LYS A 337 6.49 -18.05 -9.09
N HIS A 338 7.49 -18.30 -8.24
CA HIS A 338 7.28 -18.96 -6.95
C HIS A 338 6.52 -18.05 -5.96
N TYR A 339 6.77 -16.74 -5.99
CA TYR A 339 6.04 -15.76 -5.18
C TYR A 339 4.73 -15.27 -5.82
N TYR A 340 4.61 -15.31 -7.14
CA TYR A 340 3.53 -14.72 -7.94
C TYR A 340 2.99 -15.74 -8.96
N ASP A 341 1.92 -16.43 -8.57
CA ASP A 341 1.17 -17.36 -9.42
C ASP A 341 0.22 -16.58 -10.35
N VAL A 342 0.80 -16.06 -11.44
CA VAL A 342 0.09 -15.31 -12.47
C VAL A 342 -0.36 -16.24 -13.59
N ASN A 343 -1.65 -16.14 -13.96
CA ASN A 343 -2.23 -16.92 -15.04
C ASN A 343 -3.01 -16.00 -15.99
N GLU A 344 -2.57 -15.93 -17.25
CA GLU A 344 -3.17 -15.04 -18.25
C GLU A 344 -4.59 -15.45 -18.66
N THR A 345 -4.91 -16.75 -18.61
CA THR A 345 -6.23 -17.29 -19.00
C THR A 345 -7.23 -17.31 -17.84
N ARG A 346 -6.73 -17.36 -16.61
CA ARG A 346 -7.52 -17.41 -15.38
C ARG A 346 -6.94 -16.42 -14.37
N PRO A 347 -7.15 -15.12 -14.60
CA PRO A 347 -6.57 -14.05 -13.77
C PRO A 347 -6.98 -14.16 -12.30
N SER A 348 -6.20 -13.50 -11.45
CA SER A 348 -6.30 -13.61 -10.01
C SER A 348 -7.67 -13.17 -9.49
N TYR A 349 -8.28 -12.15 -10.09
CA TYR A 349 -9.59 -11.64 -9.68
C TYR A 349 -10.71 -12.66 -9.88
N LEU A 350 -10.69 -13.46 -10.96
CA LEU A 350 -11.67 -14.52 -11.20
C LEU A 350 -11.49 -15.68 -10.23
N ARG A 351 -10.24 -16.05 -9.95
CA ARG A 351 -9.88 -17.09 -8.97
C ARG A 351 -10.36 -16.70 -7.58
N LEU A 352 -10.06 -15.47 -7.17
CA LEU A 352 -10.47 -14.94 -5.88
C LEU A 352 -12.00 -14.80 -5.79
N ALA A 353 -12.67 -14.22 -6.80
CA ALA A 353 -14.13 -14.09 -6.78
C ALA A 353 -14.81 -15.46 -6.65
N LYS A 354 -14.30 -16.51 -7.33
CA LYS A 354 -14.81 -17.87 -7.17
C LYS A 354 -14.59 -18.43 -5.77
N LEU A 355 -13.41 -18.21 -5.18
CA LEU A 355 -13.15 -18.61 -3.80
C LEU A 355 -14.09 -17.88 -2.82
N LEU A 356 -14.29 -16.57 -3.01
CA LEU A 356 -15.13 -15.75 -2.14
C LEU A 356 -16.61 -16.16 -2.20
N GLU A 357 -17.10 -16.57 -3.36
CA GLU A 357 -18.41 -17.20 -3.51
C GLU A 357 -18.53 -18.49 -2.69
N THR A 358 -17.54 -19.39 -2.77
CA THR A 358 -17.49 -20.61 -1.94
C THR A 358 -17.44 -20.27 -0.45
N VAL A 359 -16.61 -19.29 -0.07
CA VAL A 359 -16.51 -18.81 1.31
C VAL A 359 -17.88 -18.32 1.77
N TYR A 360 -18.58 -17.51 0.97
CA TYR A 360 -19.89 -16.98 1.31
C TYR A 360 -20.97 -18.07 1.49
N GLN A 361 -20.98 -19.07 0.61
CA GLN A 361 -22.03 -20.10 0.56
C GLN A 361 -21.84 -21.19 1.63
N THR A 362 -20.62 -21.43 2.11
CA THR A 362 -20.31 -22.53 3.03
C THR A 362 -20.09 -22.06 4.46
N SER A 363 -20.17 -22.98 5.43
CA SER A 363 -19.83 -22.72 6.84
C SER A 363 -18.40 -23.12 7.20
N SER A 364 -17.66 -23.78 6.30
CA SER A 364 -16.29 -24.28 6.54
C SER A 364 -15.26 -23.18 6.88
N TYR A 365 -15.59 -21.94 6.52
CA TYR A 365 -14.76 -20.74 6.78
C TYR A 365 -15.31 -19.86 7.92
N ASP A 366 -16.36 -20.30 8.61
CA ASP A 366 -16.89 -19.55 9.75
C ASP A 366 -15.88 -19.59 10.91
N ILE A 367 -15.55 -18.41 11.43
CA ILE A 367 -14.79 -18.30 12.66
C ILE A 367 -15.71 -18.42 13.87
N GLU A 368 -15.31 -19.25 14.82
CA GLU A 368 -15.94 -19.34 16.13
C GLU A 368 -15.39 -18.24 17.04
N TRP A 369 -16.24 -17.28 17.37
CA TRP A 369 -15.87 -16.20 18.28
C TRP A 369 -15.88 -16.67 19.73
N ASP A 370 -14.73 -16.54 20.40
CA ASP A 370 -14.64 -16.73 21.85
C ASP A 370 -15.48 -15.64 22.57
N PRO A 371 -16.48 -16.03 23.39
CA PRO A 371 -17.28 -15.07 24.17
C PRO A 371 -16.45 -14.14 25.06
N LYS A 372 -15.32 -14.60 25.60
CA LYS A 372 -14.41 -13.76 26.40
C LYS A 372 -13.75 -12.69 25.53
N LEU A 373 -13.31 -13.06 24.32
CA LEU A 373 -12.76 -12.13 23.34
C LEU A 373 -13.81 -11.10 22.89
N ILE A 374 -15.06 -11.53 22.62
CA ILE A 374 -16.16 -10.63 22.30
C ILE A 374 -16.37 -9.61 23.41
N LYS A 375 -16.45 -10.05 24.67
CA LYS A 375 -16.64 -9.16 25.83
C LYS A 375 -15.49 -8.15 25.96
N LYS A 376 -14.24 -8.60 25.76
CA LYS A 376 -13.04 -7.74 25.73
C LYS A 376 -13.14 -6.68 24.64
N PHE A 377 -13.50 -7.07 23.42
CA PHE A 377 -13.65 -6.17 22.28
C PHE A 377 -14.82 -5.20 22.47
N GLN A 378 -15.96 -5.65 22.99
CA GLN A 378 -17.11 -4.80 23.29
C GLN A 378 -16.77 -3.71 24.31
N LYS A 379 -16.07 -4.06 25.39
CA LYS A 379 -15.61 -3.08 26.40
C LYS A 379 -14.70 -2.03 25.77
N LYS A 380 -13.75 -2.46 24.94
CA LYS A 380 -12.84 -1.56 24.22
C LYS A 380 -13.59 -0.65 23.26
N PHE A 381 -14.51 -1.20 22.48
CA PHE A 381 -15.31 -0.47 21.52
C PHE A 381 -16.20 0.58 22.17
N ASN A 382 -16.88 0.24 23.27
CA ASN A 382 -17.68 1.20 24.03
C ASN A 382 -16.83 2.38 24.52
N LYS A 383 -15.61 2.11 25.03
CA LYS A 383 -14.66 3.18 25.42
C LYS A 383 -14.27 4.07 24.24
N GLU A 384 -13.97 3.48 23.07
CA GLU A 384 -13.64 4.23 21.86
C GLU A 384 -14.82 5.07 21.35
N MET A 385 -16.04 4.55 21.43
CA MET A 385 -17.27 5.28 21.08
C MET A 385 -17.51 6.48 21.98
N TRP A 386 -17.32 6.34 23.31
CA TRP A 386 -17.39 7.47 24.25
C TRP A 386 -16.35 8.55 23.91
N VAL A 387 -15.11 8.15 23.65
CA VAL A 387 -14.05 9.08 23.23
C VAL A 387 -14.39 9.75 21.89
N ALA A 388 -14.94 9.01 20.93
CA ALA A 388 -15.36 9.55 19.64
C ALA A 388 -16.50 10.56 19.79
N TYR A 389 -17.49 10.27 20.65
CA TYR A 389 -18.59 11.16 20.97
C TYR A 389 -18.09 12.48 21.57
N ALA A 390 -17.25 12.42 22.62
CA ALA A 390 -16.65 13.60 23.24
C ALA A 390 -15.82 14.42 22.23
N ARG A 391 -15.03 13.75 21.38
CA ARG A 391 -14.28 14.41 20.30
C ARG A 391 -15.18 15.08 19.27
N ASN A 392 -16.32 14.49 18.92
CA ASN A 392 -17.25 15.10 17.96
C ASN A 392 -17.89 16.38 18.52
N ILE A 393 -18.27 16.38 19.81
CA ILE A 393 -18.73 17.60 20.49
C ILE A 393 -17.65 18.67 20.44
N TYR A 394 -16.42 18.33 20.85
CA TYR A 394 -15.30 19.26 20.84
C TYR A 394 -14.98 19.80 19.44
N ARG A 395 -15.03 18.95 18.41
CA ARG A 395 -14.86 19.37 17.00
C ARG A 395 -15.99 20.29 16.52
N GLY A 396 -17.22 20.08 16.97
CA GLY A 396 -18.35 20.97 16.69
C GLY A 396 -18.09 22.37 17.24
N ILE A 397 -17.63 22.46 18.50
CA ILE A 397 -17.23 23.73 19.12
C ILE A 397 -16.10 24.39 18.32
N LEU A 398 -15.04 23.66 17.99
CA LEU A 398 -13.93 24.20 17.18
C LEU A 398 -14.39 24.67 15.79
N SER A 399 -15.35 23.98 15.17
CA SER A 399 -15.90 24.39 13.87
C SER A 399 -16.67 25.71 13.97
N ILE A 400 -17.46 25.89 15.02
CA ILE A 400 -18.19 27.14 15.28
C ILE A 400 -17.19 28.28 15.54
N LEU A 401 -16.22 28.08 16.43
CA LEU A 401 -15.18 29.06 16.71
C LEU A 401 -14.36 29.40 15.47
N SER A 402 -14.06 28.41 14.62
CA SER A 402 -13.36 28.61 13.36
C SER A 402 -14.17 29.44 12.37
N ALA A 403 -15.48 29.25 12.31
CA ALA A 403 -16.38 30.02 11.46
C ALA A 403 -16.53 31.47 11.96
N ILE A 404 -16.61 31.67 13.29
CA ILE A 404 -16.62 33.01 13.88
C ILE A 404 -15.29 33.71 13.56
N ASN A 405 -14.15 33.08 13.86
CA ASN A 405 -12.82 33.63 13.58
C ASN A 405 -12.66 34.05 12.11
N TYR A 406 -13.15 33.22 11.18
CA TYR A 406 -13.10 33.53 9.75
C TYR A 406 -14.02 34.69 9.35
N LYS A 407 -15.24 34.77 9.91
CA LYS A 407 -16.22 35.81 9.57
C LYS A 407 -15.96 37.16 10.24
N THR A 408 -15.43 37.16 11.46
CA THR A 408 -15.32 38.37 12.30
C THR A 408 -13.89 38.81 12.56
N GLY A 409 -12.88 38.01 12.16
CA GLY A 409 -11.47 38.28 12.46
C GLY A 409 -11.08 38.08 13.93
N ILE A 410 -12.02 37.67 14.81
CA ILE A 410 -11.78 37.53 16.24
C ILE A 410 -10.84 36.36 16.53
N SER A 411 -9.71 36.66 17.16
CA SER A 411 -8.74 35.67 17.65
C SER A 411 -9.15 35.14 19.03
N PHE A 412 -9.24 33.82 19.17
CA PHE A 412 -9.67 33.18 20.42
C PHE A 412 -8.46 32.72 21.26
N GLY A 413 -7.50 33.58 21.59
CA GLY A 413 -6.32 33.16 22.37
C GLY A 413 -5.40 32.11 21.71
N GLU A 414 -4.12 32.07 22.08
CA GLU A 414 -3.13 31.23 21.37
C GLU A 414 -3.45 29.73 21.39
N ASN A 415 -3.89 29.22 22.56
CA ASN A 415 -4.19 27.79 22.72
C ASN A 415 -5.34 27.34 21.83
N ILE A 416 -6.50 28.01 21.87
CA ILE A 416 -7.66 27.60 21.06
C ILE A 416 -7.37 27.80 19.57
N ASN A 417 -6.65 28.85 19.16
CA ASN A 417 -6.21 29.02 17.77
C ASN A 417 -5.32 27.86 17.29
N LYS A 418 -4.40 27.36 18.13
CA LYS A 418 -3.59 26.17 17.83
C LYS A 418 -4.47 24.92 17.62
N HIS A 419 -5.51 24.77 18.44
CA HIS A 419 -6.49 23.68 18.29
C HIS A 419 -7.35 23.82 17.02
N ILE A 420 -7.79 25.02 16.66
CA ILE A 420 -8.49 25.31 15.39
C ILE A 420 -7.60 24.98 14.19
N LYS A 421 -6.34 25.42 14.18
CA LYS A 421 -5.38 25.12 13.10
C LYS A 421 -5.13 23.62 12.96
N ARG A 422 -4.98 22.91 14.09
CA ARG A 422 -4.83 21.44 14.11
C ARG A 422 -6.09 20.74 13.59
N TYR A 423 -7.28 21.20 13.96
CA TYR A 423 -8.55 20.66 13.47
C TYR A 423 -8.69 20.83 11.95
N ARG A 424 -8.38 22.02 11.39
CA ARG A 424 -8.35 22.26 9.94
C ARG A 424 -7.41 21.29 9.22
N LYS A 425 -6.18 21.10 9.74
CA LYS A 425 -5.20 20.15 9.17
C LYS A 425 -5.71 18.70 9.15
N ILE A 426 -6.31 18.24 10.25
CA ILE A 426 -6.88 16.88 10.35
C ILE A 426 -8.06 16.73 9.37
N ARG A 427 -8.94 17.74 9.27
CA ARG A 427 -10.09 17.71 8.36
C ARG A 427 -9.65 17.65 6.89
N ALA A 428 -8.64 18.44 6.50
CA ALA A 428 -8.07 18.39 5.16
C ALA A 428 -7.44 17.03 4.84
N GLN A 429 -6.70 16.43 5.79
CA GLN A 429 -6.16 15.06 5.62
C GLN A 429 -7.26 14.02 5.44
N ILE A 430 -8.34 14.07 6.24
CA ILE A 430 -9.48 13.15 6.07
C ILE A 430 -10.08 13.34 4.68
N GLN A 431 -10.36 14.57 4.26
CA GLN A 431 -11.00 14.84 2.96
C GLN A 431 -10.15 14.39 1.77
N LEU A 432 -8.82 14.55 1.82
CA LEU A 432 -7.91 14.06 0.78
C LEU A 432 -7.88 12.52 0.66
N HIS A 433 -8.26 11.82 1.72
CA HIS A 433 -8.15 10.36 1.81
C HIS A 433 -9.49 9.66 1.70
N THR A 434 -10.61 10.33 2.03
CA THR A 434 -11.94 9.74 1.90
C THR A 434 -12.26 9.63 0.41
N LEU A 435 -12.52 8.41 -0.08
CA LEU A 435 -12.97 8.24 -1.46
C LEU A 435 -14.32 8.91 -1.63
N ASP A 436 -14.43 9.79 -2.62
CA ASP A 436 -15.74 10.27 -3.03
C ASP A 436 -16.48 9.15 -3.78
N LYS A 437 -17.81 9.14 -3.68
CA LYS A 437 -18.64 8.17 -4.39
C LYS A 437 -18.49 8.29 -5.91
N GLU A 438 -18.31 9.51 -6.40
CA GLU A 438 -18.09 9.77 -7.83
C GLU A 438 -16.80 9.11 -8.30
N GLU A 439 -15.70 9.31 -7.58
CA GLU A 439 -14.42 8.68 -7.90
C GLU A 439 -14.48 7.15 -7.86
N LEU A 440 -15.14 6.56 -6.85
CA LEU A 440 -15.32 5.11 -6.81
C LEU A 440 -16.10 4.61 -8.03
N THR A 441 -17.14 5.35 -8.42
CA THR A 441 -17.99 5.01 -9.57
C THR A 441 -17.21 5.12 -10.88
N GLU A 442 -16.35 6.12 -11.01
CA GLU A 442 -15.45 6.29 -12.17
C GLU A 442 -14.49 5.10 -12.29
N VAL A 443 -13.80 4.75 -11.19
CA VAL A 443 -12.89 3.59 -11.16
C VAL A 443 -13.63 2.28 -11.46
N GLU A 444 -14.83 2.10 -10.90
CA GLU A 444 -15.66 0.92 -11.18
C GLU A 444 -16.05 0.82 -12.65
N ASN A 445 -16.48 1.92 -13.25
CA ASN A 445 -16.90 1.95 -14.65
C ASN A 445 -15.73 1.78 -15.61
N GLU A 446 -14.57 2.35 -15.29
CA GLU A 446 -13.38 2.19 -16.11
C GLU A 446 -12.89 0.75 -16.11
N ILE A 447 -12.77 0.12 -14.94
CA ILE A 447 -12.31 -1.28 -14.82
C ILE A 447 -13.23 -2.24 -15.58
N LYS A 448 -14.56 -2.03 -15.54
CA LYS A 448 -15.53 -2.91 -16.23
C LYS A 448 -15.30 -3.01 -17.73
N LYS A 449 -14.70 -2.00 -18.37
CA LYS A 449 -14.43 -2.00 -19.82
C LYS A 449 -13.41 -3.07 -20.23
N TYR A 450 -12.57 -3.52 -19.30
CA TYR A 450 -11.43 -4.43 -19.57
C TYR A 450 -11.62 -5.82 -18.94
N MET A 451 -12.68 -6.02 -18.17
CA MET A 451 -12.96 -7.33 -17.55
C MET A 451 -13.41 -8.35 -18.59
N ILE A 452 -12.96 -9.59 -18.44
CA ILE A 452 -13.39 -10.75 -19.25
C ILE A 452 -14.53 -11.52 -18.58
#